data_AF-A0A6A7LF02-F1
#
_entry.id   AF-A0A6A7LF02-F1
#
_cell.length_a   1.000
_cell.length_b   1.000
_cell.length_c   1.000
_cell.angle_alpha   90.00
_cell.angle_beta   90.00
_cell.angle_gamma   90.00
#
_symmetry.space_group_name_H-M   'P 1'
#
loop_
_entity.id
_entity.type
_entity.pdbx_description
1 polymer ?
#
loop_
_entity_poly.entity_id
_entity_poly.type
_entity_poly.pdbx_seq_one_letter_code
_entity_poly.pdbx_strand_id
1 'polypeptide(L)'
;MKSYSIGTFGREAEYIVALYLRFVGWQVRLSKNSRGPADITAVFNSKNNQKKWLIQVKSSRKIPRIKGYEIVRLTAAATIAGGDPIVATLHPMIGNDANKLINFSENIDHDSSLAISNRRFAITFFCLPYWSIIRP
;
A
#
# COMPACT_ATOMS: atom_id res chain seq x y z
N MET A 1 20.48 19.76 -1.51
CA MET A 1 19.70 18.68 -0.85
C MET A 1 18.22 19.04 -0.99
N LYS A 2 17.41 18.32 -1.78
CA LYS A 2 15.96 18.62 -1.91
C LYS A 2 15.26 18.19 -0.61
N SER A 3 14.65 19.15 0.10
CA SER A 3 13.79 18.85 1.25
C SER A 3 12.48 18.23 0.74
N TYR A 4 12.21 16.99 1.15
CA TYR A 4 10.95 16.33 0.85
C TYR A 4 9.83 17.00 1.63
N SER A 5 8.86 17.58 0.94
CA SER A 5 7.60 18.00 1.58
C SER A 5 6.71 16.77 1.76
N ILE A 6 5.94 16.72 2.86
CA ILE A 6 5.05 15.60 3.19
C ILE A 6 4.10 15.23 2.03
N GLY A 7 3.64 16.23 1.26
CA GLY A 7 2.75 16.01 0.11
C GLY A 7 3.41 15.28 -1.07
N THR A 8 4.70 15.52 -1.33
CA THR A 8 5.43 14.85 -2.42
C THR A 8 5.66 13.36 -2.13
N PHE A 9 5.98 13.01 -0.87
CA PHE A 9 6.21 11.62 -0.46
C PHE A 9 4.93 10.79 -0.41
N GLY A 10 3.78 11.40 -0.09
CA GLY A 10 2.48 10.74 -0.16
C GLY A 10 2.17 10.29 -1.58
N ARG A 11 2.30 11.22 -2.55
CA ARG A 11 2.02 10.92 -3.95
C ARG A 11 3.00 9.94 -4.58
N GLU A 12 4.30 10.06 -4.27
CA GLU A 12 5.31 9.07 -4.69
C GLU A 12 4.96 7.66 -4.18
N ALA A 13 4.50 7.55 -2.94
CA ALA A 13 4.14 6.26 -2.38
C ALA A 13 2.97 5.59 -3.10
N GLU A 14 1.94 6.36 -3.45
CA GLU A 14 0.83 5.86 -4.27
C GLU A 14 1.31 5.34 -5.62
N TYR A 15 2.23 6.06 -6.29
CA TYR A 15 2.81 5.61 -7.54
C TYR A 15 3.63 4.32 -7.39
N ILE A 16 4.44 4.21 -6.33
CA ILE A 16 5.26 3.02 -6.07
C ILE A 16 4.38 1.79 -5.84
N VAL A 17 3.35 1.91 -4.99
CA VAL A 17 2.39 0.83 -4.74
C VAL A 17 1.62 0.47 -6.01
N ALA A 18 1.21 1.45 -6.81
CA ALA A 18 0.53 1.20 -8.08
C ALA A 18 1.41 0.48 -9.09
N LEU A 19 2.69 0.84 -9.20
CA LEU A 19 3.65 0.18 -10.08
C LEU A 19 3.90 -1.26 -9.63
N TYR A 20 4.04 -1.50 -8.32
CA TYR A 20 4.17 -2.84 -7.77
C TYR A 20 3.01 -3.74 -8.18
N LEU A 21 1.77 -3.30 -7.91
CA LEU A 21 0.56 -4.06 -8.21
C LEU A 21 0.44 -4.36 -9.71
N ARG A 22 0.77 -3.38 -10.57
CA ARG A 22 0.81 -3.60 -12.03
C ARG A 22 1.85 -4.64 -12.44
N PHE A 23 3.03 -4.59 -11.83
CA PHE A 23 4.10 -5.54 -12.09
C PHE A 23 3.68 -6.98 -11.74
N VAL A 24 2.98 -7.17 -10.62
CA VAL A 24 2.42 -8.48 -10.23
C VAL A 24 1.08 -8.82 -10.92
N GLY A 25 0.73 -8.11 -12.00
CA GLY A 25 -0.37 -8.48 -12.90
C GLY A 25 -1.74 -7.88 -12.57
N TRP A 26 -1.84 -6.96 -11.62
CA TRP A 26 -3.10 -6.29 -11.31
C TRP A 26 -3.38 -5.12 -12.27
N GLN A 27 -4.65 -4.91 -12.60
CA GLN A 27 -5.11 -3.72 -13.29
C GLN A 27 -5.34 -2.59 -12.28
N VAL A 28 -4.60 -1.48 -12.39
CA VAL A 28 -4.56 -0.45 -11.34
C VAL A 28 -4.99 0.93 -11.85
N ARG A 29 -5.86 1.59 -11.08
CA ARG A 29 -6.30 2.98 -11.25
C ARG A 29 -5.98 3.81 -10.00
N LEU A 30 -5.31 4.95 -10.19
CA LEU A 30 -5.08 5.94 -9.14
C LEU A 30 -6.27 6.89 -9.05
N SER A 31 -6.65 7.30 -7.84
CA SER A 31 -7.69 8.31 -7.64
C SER A 31 -7.19 9.68 -8.10
N LYS A 32 -8.08 10.48 -8.71
CA LYS A 32 -7.77 11.86 -9.09
C LYS A 32 -7.89 12.74 -7.85
N ASN A 33 -6.79 13.39 -7.46
CA ASN A 33 -6.69 14.37 -6.37
C ASN A 33 -7.05 13.84 -4.96
N SER A 34 -6.96 12.53 -4.71
CA SER A 34 -7.20 11.91 -3.38
C SER A 34 -8.52 12.32 -2.71
N ARG A 35 -9.56 12.62 -3.50
CA ARG A 35 -10.89 13.04 -3.00
C ARG A 35 -11.75 11.85 -2.54
N GLY A 36 -11.39 10.65 -2.99
CA GLY A 36 -12.08 9.41 -2.65
C GLY A 36 -11.61 8.80 -1.33
N PRO A 37 -12.33 7.79 -0.82
CA PRO A 37 -11.93 7.02 0.35
C PRO A 37 -10.77 6.05 0.10
N ALA A 38 -10.34 5.91 -1.16
CA ALA A 38 -9.20 5.09 -1.58
C ALA A 38 -8.30 5.91 -2.51
N ASP A 39 -6.99 5.71 -2.37
CA ASP A 39 -5.97 6.31 -3.24
C ASP A 39 -5.80 5.48 -4.53
N ILE A 40 -6.00 4.16 -4.42
CA ILE A 40 -5.83 3.21 -5.51
C ILE A 40 -7.04 2.26 -5.58
N THR A 41 -7.47 1.93 -6.79
CA THR A 41 -8.34 0.77 -7.05
C THR A 41 -7.58 -0.23 -7.91
N ALA A 42 -7.46 -1.46 -7.45
CA ALA A 42 -6.77 -2.53 -8.14
C ALA A 42 -7.73 -3.69 -8.39
N VAL A 43 -7.65 -4.30 -9.58
CA VAL A 43 -8.47 -5.45 -9.97
C VAL A 43 -7.56 -6.55 -10.49
N PHE A 44 -7.72 -7.75 -9.96
CA PHE A 44 -7.07 -8.95 -10.46
C PHE A 44 -8.13 -9.90 -11.03
N ASN A 45 -7.97 -10.27 -12.29
CA ASN A 45 -8.86 -11.19 -12.97
C ASN A 45 -8.13 -12.51 -13.20
N SER A 46 -8.62 -13.58 -12.59
CA SER A 46 -8.27 -14.96 -12.93
C SER A 46 -9.45 -15.63 -13.64
N LYS A 47 -9.22 -16.77 -14.31
CA LYS A 47 -10.23 -17.48 -15.11
C LYS A 47 -11.57 -17.69 -14.38
N ASN A 48 -11.52 -17.89 -13.05
CA ASN A 48 -12.70 -18.22 -12.24
C ASN A 48 -12.95 -17.25 -11.08
N ASN A 49 -12.14 -16.19 -10.92
CA ASN A 49 -12.28 -15.28 -9.79
C ASN A 49 -11.81 -13.87 -10.12
N GLN A 50 -12.60 -12.88 -9.71
CA GLN A 50 -12.24 -11.48 -9.77
C GLN A 50 -12.02 -10.97 -8.35
N LYS A 51 -10.81 -10.52 -8.05
CA LYS A 51 -10.50 -9.79 -6.81
C LYS A 51 -10.44 -8.30 -7.10
N LYS A 52 -10.95 -7.51 -6.17
CA LYS A 52 -10.96 -6.06 -6.27
C LYS A 52 -10.52 -5.47 -4.95
N TRP A 53 -9.50 -4.63 -4.99
CA TRP A 53 -8.98 -3.95 -3.81
C TRP A 53 -9.21 -2.46 -3.94
N LEU A 54 -9.76 -1.86 -2.88
CA LEU A 54 -9.76 -0.43 -2.66
C LEU A 54 -8.69 -0.15 -1.63
N ILE A 55 -7.69 0.63 -2.00
CA ILE A 55 -6.44 0.75 -1.24
C ILE A 55 -6.25 2.19 -0.80
N GLN A 56 -6.10 2.40 0.51
CA GLN A 56 -5.55 3.64 1.07
C GLN A 56 -4.05 3.44 1.32
N VAL A 57 -3.23 4.33 0.77
CA VAL A 57 -1.78 4.29 0.92
C VAL A 57 -1.36 5.17 2.09
N LYS A 58 -0.48 4.65 2.94
CA LYS A 58 0.16 5.38 4.02
C LYS A 58 1.66 5.23 3.92
N SER A 59 2.36 6.35 3.78
CA SER A 59 3.82 6.37 3.74
C SER A 59 4.37 7.12 4.94
N SER A 60 5.37 6.55 5.59
CA SER A 60 5.99 7.16 6.77
C SER A 60 7.40 6.60 7.01
N ARG A 61 8.27 7.46 7.55
CA ARG A 61 9.56 7.04 8.13
C ARG A 61 9.41 6.43 9.53
N LYS A 62 8.20 6.48 10.10
CA LYS A 62 7.79 5.91 11.39
C LYS A 62 6.65 4.91 11.14
N ILE A 63 6.11 4.31 12.21
CA ILE A 63 4.90 3.47 12.12
C ILE A 63 3.76 4.29 11.48
N PRO A 64 3.11 3.82 10.39
CA PRO A 64 2.03 4.53 9.73
C PRO A 64 0.80 4.57 10.64
N ARG A 65 0.06 5.67 10.59
CA ARG A 65 -1.20 5.82 11.31
C ARG A 65 -2.31 6.10 10.31
N ILE A 66 -3.48 5.52 10.57
CA ILE A 66 -4.72 5.80 9.85
C ILE A 66 -5.77 6.27 10.88
N LYS A 67 -6.61 7.23 10.50
CA LYS A 67 -7.68 7.71 11.37
C LYS A 67 -8.89 6.78 11.28
N GLY A 68 -9.63 6.63 12.38
CA GLY A 68 -10.81 5.75 12.44
C GLY A 68 -11.85 6.04 11.36
N TYR A 69 -12.12 7.31 11.05
CA TYR A 69 -13.07 7.65 9.98
C TYR A 69 -12.57 7.26 8.58
N GLU A 70 -11.25 7.20 8.35
CA GLU A 70 -10.70 6.74 7.06
C GLU A 70 -10.95 5.24 6.89
N ILE A 71 -10.77 4.45 7.96
CA ILE A 71 -11.13 3.03 8.00
C ILE A 71 -12.60 2.83 7.65
N VAL A 72 -13.50 3.53 8.35
CA VAL A 72 -14.95 3.39 8.14
C VAL A 72 -15.34 3.73 6.69
N ARG A 73 -14.82 4.84 6.15
CA ARG A 73 -15.10 5.26 4.77
C ARG A 73 -14.55 4.28 3.73
N LEU A 74 -13.34 3.76 3.95
CA LEU A 74 -12.72 2.79 3.05
C LEU A 74 -13.48 1.47 3.04
N THR A 75 -13.81 0.94 4.22
CA THR A 75 -14.61 -0.29 4.36
C THR A 75 -15.96 -0.15 3.67
N ALA A 76 -16.70 0.93 3.94
CA ALA A 76 -18.00 1.16 3.31
C ALA A 76 -17.89 1.23 1.77
N ALA A 77 -16.89 1.95 1.26
CA ALA A 77 -16.67 2.06 -0.18
C ALA A 77 -16.29 0.72 -0.83
N ALA A 78 -15.46 -0.09 -0.14
CA ALA A 78 -15.07 -1.40 -0.63
C ALA A 78 -16.26 -2.36 -0.69
N THR A 79 -17.10 -2.37 0.35
CA THR A 79 -18.35 -3.15 0.37
C THR A 79 -19.28 -2.76 -0.79
N ILE A 80 -19.52 -1.46 -1.00
CA ILE A 80 -20.35 -0.97 -2.12
C ILE A 80 -19.76 -1.38 -3.47
N ALA A 81 -18.43 -1.35 -3.59
CA ALA A 81 -17.73 -1.69 -4.82
C ALA A 81 -17.57 -3.20 -5.06
N GLY A 82 -18.00 -4.06 -4.12
CA GLY A 82 -17.79 -5.51 -4.15
C GLY A 82 -16.31 -5.90 -4.07
N GLY A 83 -15.53 -5.23 -3.23
CA GLY A 83 -14.10 -5.49 -3.07
C GLY A 83 -13.63 -5.41 -1.62
N ASP A 84 -12.33 -5.60 -1.43
CA ASP A 84 -11.67 -5.62 -0.13
C ASP A 84 -11.11 -4.22 0.24
N PRO A 85 -11.29 -3.77 1.50
CA PRO A 85 -10.70 -2.54 2.01
C PRO A 85 -9.26 -2.79 2.49
N ILE A 86 -8.29 -2.25 1.77
CA ILE A 86 -6.87 -2.50 1.99
C ILE A 86 -6.13 -1.24 2.45
N VAL A 87 -5.27 -1.38 3.45
CA VAL A 87 -4.26 -0.36 3.77
C VAL A 87 -2.92 -0.84 3.24
N ALA A 88 -2.32 -0.07 2.33
CA ALA A 88 -0.96 -0.32 1.87
C ALA A 88 0.00 0.63 2.61
N THR A 89 1.04 0.06 3.21
CA THR A 89 2.08 0.85 3.86
C THR A 89 3.35 0.84 3.02
N LEU A 90 3.97 2.02 2.88
CA LEU A 90 5.28 2.15 2.22
C LEU A 90 6.31 2.69 3.21
N HIS A 91 7.38 1.93 3.39
CA HIS A 91 8.47 2.27 4.28
C HIS A 91 9.81 2.31 3.55
N PRO A 92 10.58 3.42 3.66
CA PRO A 92 11.96 3.43 3.18
C PRO A 92 12.83 2.58 4.11
N MET A 93 13.65 1.69 3.56
CA MET A 93 14.69 1.01 4.32
C MET A 93 15.86 1.98 4.53
N ILE A 94 16.08 2.46 5.76
CA ILE A 94 17.14 3.44 6.09
C ILE A 94 18.10 2.84 7.14
N GLY A 95 19.39 2.72 6.79
CA GLY A 95 20.51 2.49 7.72
C GLY A 95 20.65 1.09 8.34
N ASN A 96 21.68 0.90 9.17
CA ASN A 96 22.01 -0.36 9.89
C ASN A 96 20.88 -0.86 10.82
N ASP A 97 19.89 0.00 11.11
CA ASP A 97 18.68 -0.33 11.88
C ASP A 97 17.53 -0.90 11.02
N ALA A 98 17.76 -1.12 9.71
CA ALA A 98 16.87 -1.96 8.91
C ALA A 98 16.59 -3.28 9.66
N ASN A 99 17.63 -3.90 10.24
CA ASN A 99 17.55 -5.14 10.99
C ASN A 99 16.73 -5.07 12.30
N LYS A 100 16.47 -3.87 12.85
CA LYS A 100 15.69 -3.68 14.09
C LYS A 100 14.20 -3.49 13.86
N LEU A 101 13.81 -2.96 12.70
CA LEU A 101 12.42 -2.96 12.25
C LEU A 101 12.02 -4.32 11.61
N ILE A 102 13.02 -5.17 11.38
CA ILE A 102 12.96 -6.48 10.71
C ILE A 102 12.55 -7.63 11.64
N ASN A 103 12.06 -7.41 12.87
CA ASN A 103 11.30 -8.47 13.54
C ASN A 103 9.92 -8.72 12.87
N PHE A 104 9.51 -7.89 11.90
CA PHE A 104 8.44 -8.22 10.95
C PHE A 104 8.94 -8.83 9.64
N SER A 105 10.26 -8.80 9.39
CA SER A 105 10.89 -9.23 8.14
C SER A 105 11.51 -10.62 8.18
N GLU A 106 11.57 -11.28 9.35
CA GLU A 106 11.81 -12.73 9.37
C GLU A 106 10.68 -13.51 8.66
N ASN A 107 9.53 -12.86 8.36
CA ASN A 107 8.44 -13.41 7.54
C ASN A 107 8.18 -12.64 6.23
N ILE A 108 9.02 -11.66 5.87
CA ILE A 108 8.95 -11.02 4.55
C ILE A 108 9.85 -11.83 3.63
N ASP A 109 9.25 -12.76 2.89
CA ASP A 109 9.90 -13.38 1.75
C ASP A 109 10.48 -12.29 0.85
N HIS A 110 11.68 -12.54 0.31
CA HIS A 110 12.47 -11.64 -0.55
C HIS A 110 11.68 -10.96 -1.70
N ASP A 111 10.51 -11.50 -2.04
CA ASP A 111 9.62 -11.10 -3.13
C ASP A 111 8.86 -9.77 -2.91
N SER A 112 8.77 -9.27 -1.67
CA SER A 112 8.05 -8.00 -1.39
C SER A 112 8.96 -6.76 -1.34
N SER A 113 10.24 -6.92 -1.71
CA SER A 113 11.21 -5.82 -1.73
C SER A 113 11.29 -5.21 -3.13
N LEU A 114 10.86 -3.95 -3.27
CA LEU A 114 11.03 -3.22 -4.53
C LEU A 114 12.23 -2.29 -4.43
N ALA A 115 13.19 -2.50 -5.32
CA ALA A 115 14.25 -1.55 -5.60
C ALA A 115 13.75 -0.57 -6.67
N ILE A 116 13.50 0.67 -6.28
CA ILE A 116 13.26 1.78 -7.21
C ILE A 116 14.41 2.75 -7.01
N SER A 117 15.33 2.80 -7.98
CA SER A 117 16.67 3.40 -7.83
C SER A 117 17.51 2.70 -6.74
N ASN A 118 18.57 3.34 -6.23
CA ASN A 118 19.40 2.84 -5.11
C ASN A 118 18.68 2.80 -3.74
N ARG A 119 17.34 2.87 -3.72
CA ARG A 119 16.53 2.87 -2.50
C ARG A 119 15.61 1.66 -2.50
N ARG A 120 15.68 0.88 -1.42
CA ARG A 120 14.79 -0.24 -1.16
C ARG A 120 13.61 0.24 -0.34
N PHE A 121 12.41 -0.17 -0.77
CA PHE A 121 11.19 0.06 -0.04
C PHE A 121 10.56 -1.27 0.35
N ALA A 122 9.97 -1.32 1.54
CA ALA A 122 9.08 -2.40 1.94
C ALA A 122 7.63 -1.96 1.72
N ILE A 123 6.84 -2.84 1.10
CA ILE A 123 5.40 -2.66 0.92
C ILE A 123 4.68 -3.76 1.71
N THR A 124 3.72 -3.37 2.55
CA THR A 124 2.86 -4.32 3.27
C THR A 124 1.41 -3.97 3.03
N PHE A 125 0.56 -4.99 2.84
CA PHE A 125 -0.88 -4.84 2.64
C PHE A 125 -1.62 -5.43 3.83
N PHE A 126 -2.57 -4.66 4.36
CA PHE A 126 -3.43 -5.07 5.46
C PHE A 126 -4.90 -5.04 5.02
N CYS A 127 -5.62 -6.14 5.20
CA CYS A 127 -7.06 -6.20 4.97
C CYS A 127 -7.82 -5.75 6.22
N LEU A 128 -8.73 -4.79 6.07
CA LEU A 128 -9.58 -4.30 7.14
C LEU A 128 -10.87 -5.14 7.26
N PRO A 129 -11.52 -5.18 8.45
CA PRO A 129 -11.12 -4.53 9.70
C PRO A 129 -10.12 -5.35 10.54
N TYR A 130 -9.80 -6.57 10.13
CA TYR A 130 -9.03 -7.53 10.93
C TYR A 130 -7.52 -7.27 10.95
N TRP A 131 -7.04 -6.32 10.13
CA TRP A 131 -5.61 -6.03 9.98
C TRP A 131 -4.79 -7.25 9.57
N SER A 132 -5.39 -8.18 8.83
CA SER A 132 -4.69 -9.36 8.33
C SER A 132 -3.71 -8.95 7.24
N ILE A 133 -2.47 -9.43 7.34
CA ILE A 133 -1.47 -9.23 6.30
C ILE A 133 -1.87 -10.08 5.10
N ILE A 134 -1.91 -9.47 3.92
CA ILE A 134 -2.26 -10.14 2.67
C ILE A 134 -1.19 -9.90 1.62
N ARG A 135 -1.17 -10.75 0.59
CA ARG A 135 -0.30 -10.61 -0.58
C ARG A 135 -1.14 -10.48 -1.86
N PRO A 136 -0.71 -9.62 -2.81
CA PRO A 136 -1.37 -9.49 -4.10
C PRO A 136 -1.24 -10.72 -4.98
#